data_AF-A0A9X4YCC3-F1
#
_entry.id   AF-A0A9X4YCC3-F1
#
_cell.length_a   1.000
_cell.length_b   1.000
_cell.length_c   1.000
_cell.angle_alpha   90.00
_cell.angle_beta   90.00
_cell.angle_gamma   90.00
#
_symmetry.space_group_name_H-M   'P 1'
#
loop_
_entity.id
_entity.type
_entity.pdbx_description
1 polymer ?
#
loop_
_entity_poly.entity_id
_entity_poly.type
_entity_poly.pdbx_seq_one_letter_code
_entity_poly.pdbx_strand_id
1 'polypeptide(L)'
;MADLHIEDFYRDTAAILIHLYNRFPRKGAVFVEDIAGDDEPDEFGLHSNRHMACFGTMLWLADEGLLRYESVIGQDAVDQAVLTAECFNRLSTQHPEGEAAGGSGLIREAALAVNRIRQCMANGTSTELSETVHRFLFDPPTRL
;
A
#
# COMPACT_ATOMS: atom_id res chain seq x y z
N MET A 1 18.52 -1.78 15.53
CA MET A 1 18.54 -2.00 14.08
C MET A 1 17.10 -2.34 13.74
N ALA A 2 16.38 -1.44 13.07
CA ALA A 2 15.01 -1.76 12.65
C ALA A 2 15.08 -2.94 11.67
N ASP A 3 14.14 -3.87 11.76
CA ASP A 3 14.07 -5.00 10.83
C ASP A 3 13.78 -4.44 9.44
N LEU A 4 14.81 -4.41 8.58
CA LEU A 4 14.74 -3.87 7.21
C LEU A 4 13.55 -4.47 6.43
N HIS A 5 13.27 -5.76 6.66
CA HIS A 5 12.13 -6.46 6.08
C HIS A 5 10.77 -5.85 6.46
N ILE A 6 10.64 -5.29 7.67
CA ILE A 6 9.41 -4.62 8.12
C ILE A 6 9.27 -3.23 7.50
N GLU A 7 10.38 -2.50 7.32
CA GLU A 7 10.35 -1.22 6.60
C GLU A 7 9.97 -1.42 5.12
N ASP A 8 10.51 -2.46 4.48
CA ASP A 8 10.16 -2.84 3.11
C ASP A 8 8.66 -3.21 2.99
N PHE A 9 8.13 -3.95 3.95
CA PHE A 9 6.70 -4.28 4.01
C PHE A 9 5.80 -3.04 4.02
N TYR A 10 6.13 -2.02 4.83
CA TYR A 10 5.34 -0.78 4.86
C TYR A 10 5.46 0.01 3.56
N ARG A 11 6.65 0.03 2.95
CA ARG A 11 6.87 0.67 1.66
C ARG A 11 6.08 0.00 0.54
N ASP A 12 6.14 -1.32 0.47
CA ASP A 12 5.40 -2.11 -0.52
C ASP A 12 3.90 -1.93 -0.35
N THR A 13 3.41 -1.99 0.88
CA THR A 13 2.01 -1.74 1.21
C THR A 13 1.57 -0.37 0.71
N ALA A 14 2.32 0.69 1.00
CA ALA A 14 2.00 2.04 0.53
C ALA A 14 1.91 2.11 -1.00
N ALA A 15 2.90 1.57 -1.70
CA ALA A 15 2.98 1.57 -3.15
C ALA A 15 1.81 0.78 -3.79
N ILE A 16 1.52 -0.43 -3.30
CA ILE A 16 0.41 -1.28 -3.78
C ILE A 16 -0.94 -0.56 -3.59
N LEU A 17 -1.18 0.01 -2.41
CA LEU A 17 -2.43 0.71 -2.10
C LEU A 17 -2.63 1.93 -3.01
N ILE A 18 -1.59 2.75 -3.21
CA ILE A 18 -1.65 3.91 -4.12
C ILE A 18 -1.90 3.45 -5.56
N HIS A 19 -1.19 2.41 -5.99
CA HIS A 19 -1.30 1.86 -7.32
C HIS A 19 -2.73 1.40 -7.63
N LEU A 20 -3.34 0.63 -6.72
CA LEU A 20 -4.72 0.16 -6.87
C LEU A 20 -5.74 1.28 -6.72
N TYR A 21 -5.53 2.23 -5.81
CA TYR A 21 -6.42 3.38 -5.64
C TYR A 21 -6.52 4.22 -6.91
N ASN A 22 -5.40 4.45 -7.61
CA ASN A 22 -5.36 5.21 -8.85
C ASN A 22 -6.11 4.53 -10.01
N ARG A 23 -6.35 3.21 -9.92
CA ARG A 23 -6.99 2.42 -10.98
C ARG A 23 -8.43 2.03 -10.66
N PHE A 24 -8.83 2.11 -9.40
CA PHE A 24 -10.18 1.80 -8.94
C PHE A 24 -11.26 2.55 -9.76
N PRO A 25 -12.37 1.88 -10.16
CA PRO A 25 -12.79 0.53 -9.82
C PRO A 25 -12.32 -0.56 -10.81
N ARG A 26 -11.41 -0.23 -11.73
CA ARG A 26 -10.93 -1.21 -12.72
C ARG A 26 -9.99 -2.20 -12.07
N LYS A 27 -10.18 -3.48 -12.41
CA LYS A 27 -9.21 -4.54 -12.12
C LYS A 27 -7.97 -4.37 -12.99
N GLY A 28 -6.81 -4.77 -12.48
CA GLY A 28 -5.57 -4.81 -13.25
C GLY A 28 -4.48 -5.60 -12.55
N ALA A 29 -3.41 -5.91 -13.28
CA ALA A 29 -2.24 -6.56 -12.71
C ALA A 29 -1.42 -5.57 -11.86
N VAL A 30 -0.84 -6.09 -10.78
CA VAL A 30 0.18 -5.42 -9.96
C VAL A 30 1.42 -6.30 -10.00
N PHE A 31 2.45 -5.83 -10.71
CA PHE A 31 3.73 -6.53 -10.80
C PHE A 31 4.63 -6.16 -9.63
N VAL A 32 5.45 -7.11 -9.18
CA VAL A 32 6.45 -6.89 -8.13
C VAL A 32 7.48 -5.86 -8.60
N GLU A 33 7.90 -5.90 -9.87
CA GLU A 33 8.86 -4.95 -10.44
C GLU A 33 8.39 -3.49 -10.36
N ASP A 34 7.08 -3.25 -10.54
CA ASP A 34 6.46 -1.93 -10.43
C ASP A 34 6.47 -1.36 -9.00
N ILE A 35 6.67 -2.23 -8.00
CA ILE A 35 6.54 -1.91 -6.58
C ILE A 35 7.91 -1.92 -5.88
N ALA A 36 8.66 -3.01 -6.04
CA ALA A 36 9.93 -3.26 -5.38
C ALA A 36 11.16 -2.92 -6.25
N GLY A 37 10.97 -2.70 -7.55
CA GLY A 37 12.04 -2.56 -8.53
C GLY A 37 12.44 -3.89 -9.18
N ASP A 38 13.43 -3.82 -10.06
CA ASP A 38 13.92 -4.99 -10.82
C ASP A 38 14.34 -6.14 -9.90
N ASP A 39 14.02 -7.37 -10.28
CA ASP A 39 14.48 -8.55 -9.56
C ASP A 39 15.94 -8.89 -9.90
N GLU A 40 16.66 -9.37 -8.89
CA GLU A 40 18.03 -9.87 -9.00
C GLU A 40 18.04 -11.35 -8.61
N PRO A 41 17.66 -12.25 -9.54
CA PRO A 41 17.62 -13.68 -9.26
C PRO A 41 19.01 -14.26 -9.05
N ASP A 42 19.09 -15.33 -8.26
CA ASP A 42 20.34 -16.02 -7.97
C ASP A 42 20.85 -16.87 -9.16
N GLU A 43 21.99 -17.56 -8.96
CA GLU A 43 22.61 -18.43 -9.97
C GLU A 43 21.70 -19.58 -10.45
N PHE A 44 20.63 -19.89 -9.72
CA PHE A 44 19.64 -20.93 -10.05
C PHE A 44 18.34 -20.35 -10.61
N GLY A 45 18.26 -19.02 -10.76
CA GLY A 45 17.08 -18.32 -11.24
C GLY A 45 15.99 -18.13 -10.18
N LEU A 46 16.32 -18.25 -8.88
CA LEU A 46 15.38 -17.99 -7.80
C LEU A 46 15.30 -16.50 -7.51
N HIS A 47 14.06 -16.00 -7.37
CA HIS A 47 13.79 -14.62 -7.02
C HIS A 47 14.49 -14.19 -5.72
N SER A 48 14.91 -12.93 -5.67
CA SER A 48 15.53 -12.35 -4.49
C SER A 48 14.57 -12.35 -3.29
N ASN A 49 15.12 -12.31 -2.07
CA ASN A 49 14.30 -12.16 -0.84
C ASN A 49 13.44 -10.89 -0.88
N ARG A 50 13.93 -9.82 -1.51
CA ARG A 50 13.22 -8.54 -1.65
C ARG A 50 12.00 -8.67 -2.55
N HIS A 51 12.15 -9.35 -3.68
CA HIS A 51 11.07 -9.67 -4.62
C HIS A 51 10.01 -10.54 -3.95
N MET A 52 10.46 -11.61 -3.30
CA MET A 52 9.57 -12.53 -2.58
C MET A 52 8.82 -11.86 -1.41
N ALA A 53 9.45 -10.92 -0.71
CA ALA A 53 8.80 -10.14 0.34
C ALA A 53 7.70 -9.22 -0.20
N CYS A 54 7.92 -8.58 -1.36
CA CYS A 54 6.91 -7.76 -2.01
C CYS A 54 5.72 -8.61 -2.48
N PHE A 55 5.99 -9.74 -3.15
CA PHE A 55 4.95 -10.68 -3.56
C PHE A 55 4.15 -11.18 -2.35
N GLY A 56 4.84 -11.58 -1.28
CA GLY A 56 4.21 -11.97 -0.01
C GLY A 56 3.35 -10.86 0.60
N THR A 57 3.75 -9.59 0.47
CA THR A 57 2.96 -8.44 0.92
C THR A 57 1.64 -8.34 0.16
N MET A 58 1.64 -8.55 -1.17
CA MET A 58 0.40 -8.56 -1.96
C MET A 58 -0.58 -9.64 -1.51
N LEU A 59 -0.06 -10.85 -1.21
CA LEU A 59 -0.87 -11.97 -0.73
C LEU A 59 -1.43 -11.68 0.67
N TRP A 60 -0.59 -11.16 1.57
CA TRP A 60 -1.02 -10.80 2.92
C TRP A 60 -2.12 -9.72 2.91
N LEU A 61 -1.98 -8.68 2.09
CA LEU A 61 -3.03 -7.66 1.93
C LEU A 61 -4.34 -8.23 1.38
N ALA A 62 -4.28 -9.29 0.58
CA ALA A 62 -5.47 -9.99 0.11
C ALA A 62 -6.14 -10.80 1.23
N ASP A 63 -5.34 -11.52 2.01
CA ASP A 63 -5.81 -12.34 3.13
C ASP A 63 -6.46 -11.47 4.23
N GLU A 64 -5.92 -10.28 4.47
CA GLU A 64 -6.51 -9.27 5.38
C GLU A 64 -7.69 -8.51 4.76
N GLY A 65 -8.10 -8.84 3.53
CA GLY A 65 -9.27 -8.25 2.88
C GLY A 65 -9.08 -6.80 2.45
N LEU A 66 -7.85 -6.32 2.27
CA LEU A 66 -7.58 -4.96 1.80
C LEU A 66 -7.61 -4.87 0.26
N LEU A 67 -7.24 -5.94 -0.42
CA LEU A 67 -7.42 -6.10 -1.86
C LEU A 67 -8.05 -7.45 -2.18
N ARG A 68 -8.51 -7.61 -3.42
CA ARG A 68 -8.89 -8.90 -3.99
C ARG A 68 -8.25 -9.05 -5.35
N TYR A 69 -7.84 -10.27 -5.69
CA TYR A 69 -7.26 -10.62 -6.99
C TYR A 69 -7.87 -11.93 -7.48
N GLU A 70 -7.68 -12.27 -8.76
CA GLU A 70 -8.28 -13.48 -9.36
C GLU A 70 -7.28 -14.62 -9.47
N SER A 71 -6.05 -14.31 -9.85
CA SER A 71 -4.96 -15.27 -10.01
C SER A 71 -3.61 -14.61 -9.81
N VAL A 72 -2.57 -15.42 -9.67
CA VAL A 72 -1.17 -14.96 -9.68
C VAL A 72 -0.54 -15.26 -11.04
N ILE A 73 0.40 -14.41 -11.47
CA ILE A 73 1.29 -14.67 -12.61
C ILE A 73 2.63 -15.10 -12.01
N GLY A 74 2.81 -16.42 -11.84
CA GLY A 74 3.99 -16.94 -11.15
C GLY A 74 4.17 -16.32 -9.77
N GLN A 75 5.39 -15.85 -9.50
CA GLN A 75 5.74 -15.04 -8.32
C GLN A 75 6.01 -13.57 -8.69
N ASP A 76 5.56 -13.15 -9.87
CA ASP A 76 5.86 -11.83 -10.43
C ASP A 76 4.72 -10.83 -10.26
N ALA A 77 3.47 -11.31 -10.14
CA ALA A 77 2.32 -10.43 -10.02
C ALA A 77 1.07 -11.09 -9.43
N VAL A 78 0.19 -10.25 -8.90
CA VAL A 78 -1.25 -10.56 -8.74
C VAL A 78 -2.02 -9.96 -9.91
N ASP A 79 -2.85 -10.75 -10.58
CA ASP A 79 -3.66 -10.32 -11.72
C ASP A 79 -5.12 -10.07 -11.31
N GLN A 80 -5.78 -9.19 -12.07
CA GLN A 80 -7.17 -8.78 -11.86
C GLN A 80 -7.41 -8.21 -10.45
N ALA A 81 -6.38 -7.59 -9.88
CA ALA A 81 -6.40 -7.02 -8.54
C ALA A 81 -7.21 -5.70 -8.48
N VAL A 82 -7.92 -5.49 -7.38
CA VAL A 82 -8.68 -4.27 -7.09
C VAL A 82 -8.87 -4.11 -5.58
N LEU A 83 -9.00 -2.86 -5.10
CA LEU A 83 -9.32 -2.59 -3.69
C LEU A 83 -10.67 -3.18 -3.29
N THR A 84 -10.76 -3.63 -2.04
CA THR A 84 -12.04 -3.94 -1.41
C THR A 84 -12.79 -2.67 -1.04
N ALA A 85 -14.10 -2.79 -0.76
CA ALA A 85 -14.91 -1.66 -0.34
C ALA A 85 -14.41 -1.05 0.98
N GLU A 86 -13.98 -1.91 1.90
CA GLU A 86 -13.44 -1.49 3.20
C GLU A 86 -12.14 -0.70 3.03
N CYS A 87 -11.19 -1.23 2.26
CA CYS A 87 -9.92 -0.55 2.03
C CYS A 87 -10.10 0.78 1.28
N PHE A 88 -10.95 0.79 0.23
CA PHE A 88 -11.28 2.02 -0.48
C PHE A 88 -11.88 3.06 0.46
N ASN A 89 -12.85 2.67 1.30
CA ASN A 89 -13.47 3.58 2.25
C ASN A 89 -12.43 4.13 3.24
N ARG A 90 -11.56 3.28 3.82
CA ARG A 90 -10.49 3.73 4.73
C ARG A 90 -9.54 4.72 4.03
N LEU A 91 -9.10 4.42 2.81
CA LEU A 91 -8.21 5.30 2.04
C LEU A 91 -8.87 6.65 1.68
N SER A 92 -10.19 6.65 1.47
CA SER A 92 -11.02 7.82 1.19
C SER A 92 -11.59 8.50 2.46
N THR A 93 -11.20 8.05 3.66
CA THR A 93 -11.53 8.73 4.92
C THR A 93 -10.37 9.57 5.42
N GLN A 94 -10.68 10.50 6.32
CA GLN A 94 -9.72 11.45 6.87
C GLN A 94 -8.77 10.73 7.83
N HIS A 95 -7.47 11.01 7.73
CA HIS A 95 -6.50 10.56 8.72
C HIS A 95 -6.66 11.41 10.00
N PRO A 96 -6.69 10.80 11.21
CA PRO A 96 -7.07 11.50 12.46
C PRO A 96 -6.12 12.63 12.88
N GLU A 97 -4.90 12.70 12.36
CA GLU A 97 -4.00 13.86 12.56
C GLU A 97 -4.42 15.12 11.81
N GLY A 98 -5.45 15.04 10.97
CA GLY A 98 -6.06 16.17 10.28
C GLY A 98 -7.15 16.88 11.09
N GLU A 99 -7.07 16.89 12.43
CA GLU A 99 -8.05 17.59 13.25
C GLU A 99 -7.95 19.12 13.07
N ALA A 100 -9.09 19.69 12.70
CA ALA A 100 -9.49 21.08 12.90
C ALA A 100 -8.83 22.16 12.02
N ALA A 101 -9.17 22.16 10.74
CA ALA A 101 -9.45 23.44 10.08
C ALA A 101 -10.74 23.30 9.29
N GLY A 102 -11.82 23.96 9.73
CA GLY A 102 -13.07 24.13 8.99
C GLY A 102 -12.85 24.96 7.72
N GLY A 103 -12.10 24.43 6.76
CA GLY A 103 -11.64 25.13 5.57
C GLY A 103 -11.93 24.36 4.29
N SER A 104 -11.85 25.10 3.18
CA SER A 104 -12.03 24.72 1.77
C SER A 104 -11.88 23.22 1.44
N GLY A 105 -12.67 22.70 0.49
CA GLY A 105 -12.65 21.30 0.05
C GLY A 105 -11.24 20.74 -0.26
N LEU A 106 -10.30 21.60 -0.64
CA LEU A 106 -8.88 21.25 -0.82
C LEU A 106 -8.18 20.73 0.45
N ILE A 107 -8.50 21.29 1.63
CA ILE A 107 -7.94 20.85 2.92
C ILE A 107 -8.50 19.48 3.29
N ARG A 108 -9.78 19.23 2.96
CA ARG A 108 -10.43 17.94 3.20
C ARG A 108 -9.90 16.83 2.28
N GLU A 109 -9.59 17.15 1.03
CA GLU A 109 -8.89 16.23 0.13
C GLU A 109 -7.47 15.92 0.62
N ALA A 110 -6.71 16.93 1.05
CA ALA A 110 -5.37 16.73 1.60
C ALA A 110 -5.36 15.83 2.86
N ALA A 111 -6.44 15.85 3.64
CA ALA A 111 -6.60 15.05 4.86
C ALA A 111 -6.90 13.56 4.60
N LEU A 112 -7.16 13.14 3.35
CA LEU A 112 -7.42 11.73 3.03
C LEU A 112 -6.21 10.87 3.35
N ALA A 113 -6.44 9.68 3.92
CA ALA A 113 -5.37 8.73 4.24
C ALA A 113 -4.48 8.42 3.02
N VAL A 114 -5.07 8.25 1.83
CA VAL A 114 -4.29 8.04 0.59
C VAL A 114 -3.36 9.22 0.26
N ASN A 115 -3.77 10.46 0.52
CA ASN A 115 -2.96 11.63 0.24
C ASN A 115 -1.84 11.80 1.27
N ARG A 116 -2.08 11.42 2.53
CA ARG A 116 -1.02 11.33 3.54
C ARG A 116 0.02 10.28 3.17
N ILE A 117 -0.39 9.08 2.75
CA ILE A 117 0.53 8.03 2.28
C ILE A 117 1.35 8.53 1.08
N ARG A 118 0.71 9.18 0.09
CA ARG A 118 1.42 9.78 -1.07
C ARG A 118 2.45 10.83 -0.65
N GLN A 119 2.11 11.71 0.29
CA GLN A 119 3.02 12.72 0.80
C GLN A 119 4.23 12.10 1.50
N CYS A 120 4.01 11.09 2.36
CA CYS A 120 5.08 10.35 3.01
C CYS A 120 5.98 9.62 2.01
N MET A 121 5.41 9.03 0.95
CA MET A 121 6.21 8.40 -0.11
C MET A 121 7.05 9.39 -0.92
N ALA A 122 6.53 10.60 -1.17
CA ALA A 122 7.23 11.59 -1.99
C ALA A 122 8.31 12.35 -1.21
N ASN A 123 8.02 12.75 0.03
CA ASN A 123 8.82 13.71 0.78
C ASN A 123 9.13 13.28 2.24
N GLY A 124 8.58 12.16 2.70
CA GLY A 124 8.72 11.69 4.08
C GLY A 124 9.95 10.81 4.30
N THR A 125 10.29 10.63 5.56
CA THR A 125 11.29 9.65 6.02
C THR A 125 10.71 8.23 6.01
N SER A 126 11.58 7.21 6.03
CA SER A 126 11.15 5.80 6.14
C SER A 126 10.35 5.54 7.42
N THR A 127 10.71 6.19 8.52
CA THR A 127 9.99 6.11 9.80
C THR A 127 8.59 6.69 9.69
N GLU A 128 8.45 7.91 9.13
CA GLU A 128 7.13 8.55 8.96
C GLU A 128 6.21 7.73 8.04
N LEU A 129 6.76 7.15 6.98
CA LEU A 129 6.00 6.25 6.11
C LEU A 129 5.54 5.01 6.88
N SER A 130 6.44 4.37 7.61
CA SER A 130 6.15 3.17 8.40
C SER A 130 5.07 3.43 9.46
N GLU A 131 5.16 4.54 10.19
CA GLU A 131 4.15 4.94 11.18
C GLU A 131 2.79 5.22 10.54
N THR A 132 2.78 5.93 9.41
CA THR A 132 1.54 6.26 8.68
C THR A 132 0.85 5.00 8.17
N VAL A 133 1.61 4.08 7.57
CA VAL A 133 1.07 2.82 7.04
C VAL A 133 0.66 1.88 8.17
N HIS A 134 1.47 1.75 9.23
CA HIS A 134 1.11 0.96 10.41
C HIS A 134 -0.23 1.43 10.98
N ARG A 135 -0.40 2.74 11.14
CA ARG A 135 -1.66 3.31 11.61
C ARG A 135 -2.81 3.00 10.67
N PHE A 136 -2.60 3.19 9.37
CA PHE A 136 -3.61 2.85 8.37
C PHE A 136 -4.02 1.38 8.42
N LEU A 137 -3.10 0.45 8.70
CA LEU A 137 -3.40 -0.97 8.76
C LEU A 137 -4.16 -1.32 10.06
N PHE A 138 -3.62 -0.91 11.21
CA PHE A 138 -4.00 -1.48 12.50
C PHE A 138 -4.90 -0.59 13.37
N ASP A 139 -4.97 0.71 13.11
CA ASP A 139 -5.88 1.57 13.89
C ASP A 139 -7.33 1.39 13.41
N PRO A 140 -8.29 1.33 14.35
CA PRO A 140 -9.69 1.22 13.99
C PRO A 140 -10.10 2.45 13.16
N PRO A 141 -10.92 2.27 12.10
CA PRO A 141 -11.41 3.39 11.31
C PRO A 141 -12.16 4.35 12.23
N THR A 142 -11.78 5.62 12.18
CA THR A 142 -12.42 6.69 12.96
C THR A 142 -13.89 6.74 12.54
N ARG A 143 -14.80 6.30 13.41
CA ARG A 143 -16.24 6.40 13.14
C ARG A 143 -16.61 7.88 13.12
N LEU A 144 -16.94 8.39 11.94
CA LEU A 144 -17.55 9.72 11.76
C LEU A 144 -18.92 9.80 12.43
#